data_AF-A0A7S1JY18-F1
#
_entry.id   AF-A0A7S1JY18-F1
#
_cell.length_a   1.000
_cell.length_b   1.000
_cell.length_c   1.000
_cell.angle_alpha   90.00
_cell.angle_beta   90.00
_cell.angle_gamma   90.00
#
_symmetry.space_group_name_H-M   'P 1'
#
loop_
_entity.id
_entity.type
_entity.pdbx_description
1 polymer ?
#
loop_
_entity_poly.entity_id
_entity_poly.type
_entity_poly.pdbx_seq_one_letter_code
_entity_poly.pdbx_strand_id
1 'polypeptide(L)'
;GTPALPPPHFSLPTISAHPMASTAGPVTGVAAALNPDVPPPGAFSNSNLPVNTPMLRHHLSPDEKEAIDVNRRREYEAERKKRIFDPKIRTIGIDKEALDRQVAEKQARKEKERDEERLYAQQTLYYDAVLKRQEIEKRRLKRQVEEEGKTFSLTQLRREQRREYDLDDKDRVKKYHEPPEEKYGASSVQVLAGEDRAAAERKKLQQKQVRDWVAQQKFEKEIIKKAEQDEDKEWGSRMT
;
A
#
# COMPACT_ATOMS: atom_id res chain seq x y z
N GLY A 1 16.92 -30.74 -30.42
CA GLY A 1 15.51 -30.45 -30.08
C GLY A 1 15.40 -30.38 -28.58
N THR A 2 15.24 -29.18 -28.04
CA THR A 2 15.01 -28.92 -26.61
C THR A 2 13.51 -29.03 -26.32
N PRO A 3 13.06 -29.78 -25.30
CA PRO A 3 11.64 -29.83 -24.96
C PRO A 3 11.20 -28.54 -24.26
N ALA A 4 10.09 -27.98 -24.71
CA ALA A 4 9.49 -26.76 -24.17
C ALA A 4 8.90 -27.00 -22.77
N LEU A 5 9.15 -26.07 -21.85
CA LEU A 5 8.50 -26.04 -20.54
C LEU A 5 7.01 -25.65 -20.66
N PRO A 6 6.11 -26.24 -19.85
CA PRO A 6 4.70 -25.85 -19.83
C PRO A 6 4.49 -24.50 -19.10
N PRO A 7 3.41 -23.75 -19.43
CA PRO A 7 3.15 -22.44 -18.85
C PRO A 7 2.65 -22.51 -17.39
N PRO A 8 2.83 -21.43 -16.60
CA PRO A 8 2.42 -21.41 -15.20
C PRO A 8 0.90 -21.30 -15.04
N HIS A 9 0.35 -22.14 -14.17
CA HIS A 9 -1.05 -22.07 -13.72
C HIS A 9 -1.27 -20.84 -12.84
N PHE A 10 -2.12 -19.90 -13.29
CA PHE A 10 -2.66 -18.84 -12.45
C PHE A 10 -3.87 -19.37 -11.66
N SER A 11 -3.70 -19.49 -10.35
CA SER A 11 -4.80 -19.71 -9.42
C SER A 11 -5.46 -18.37 -9.09
N LEU A 12 -6.74 -18.21 -9.41
CA LEU A 12 -7.54 -17.06 -9.01
C LEU A 12 -7.88 -17.17 -7.51
N PRO A 13 -7.83 -16.07 -6.73
CA PRO A 13 -8.26 -16.11 -5.34
C PRO A 13 -9.79 -16.26 -5.24
N THR A 14 -10.23 -17.29 -4.53
CA THR A 14 -11.62 -17.51 -4.12
C THR A 14 -12.07 -16.35 -3.22
N ILE A 15 -13.02 -15.54 -3.69
CA ILE A 15 -13.69 -14.51 -2.89
C ILE A 15 -14.66 -15.21 -1.94
N SER A 16 -14.34 -15.21 -0.65
CA SER A 16 -15.22 -15.63 0.44
C SER A 16 -16.36 -14.62 0.59
N ALA A 17 -17.59 -15.03 0.27
CA ALA A 17 -18.79 -14.25 0.51
C ALA A 17 -19.09 -14.20 2.02
N HIS A 18 -18.90 -13.02 2.62
CA HIS A 18 -19.45 -12.69 3.93
C HIS A 18 -20.78 -11.94 3.74
N PRO A 19 -21.86 -12.30 4.47
CA PRO A 19 -23.12 -11.58 4.40
C PRO A 19 -23.01 -10.28 5.21
N MET A 20 -22.99 -9.13 4.53
CA MET A 20 -23.16 -7.84 5.22
C MET A 20 -24.65 -7.61 5.50
N ALA A 21 -24.93 -7.38 6.78
CA ALA A 21 -26.24 -7.06 7.32
C ALA A 21 -26.83 -5.81 6.66
N SER A 22 -28.08 -5.95 6.23
CA SER A 22 -28.93 -4.87 5.71
C SER A 22 -29.35 -3.95 6.86
N THR A 23 -28.82 -2.74 6.89
CA THR A 23 -29.35 -1.63 7.71
C THR A 23 -30.00 -0.61 6.79
N ALA A 24 -31.31 -0.76 6.58
CA ALA A 24 -32.12 0.22 5.88
C ALA A 24 -32.47 1.37 6.85
N GLY A 25 -31.82 2.53 6.67
CA GLY A 25 -32.25 3.82 7.18
C GLY A 25 -32.73 4.71 6.04
N PRO A 26 -33.75 5.58 6.25
CA PRO A 26 -34.40 6.29 5.17
C PRO A 26 -33.59 7.53 4.77
N VAL A 27 -33.15 7.59 3.50
CA VAL A 27 -32.63 8.82 2.90
C VAL A 27 -33.69 9.44 2.01
N THR A 28 -34.07 10.64 2.42
CA THR A 28 -35.00 11.56 1.79
C THR A 28 -34.52 12.00 0.40
N GLY A 29 -35.47 11.92 -0.54
CA GLY A 29 -35.64 12.67 -1.79
C GLY A 29 -34.44 13.40 -2.40
N VAL A 30 -33.92 12.83 -3.49
CA VAL A 30 -33.36 13.61 -4.60
C VAL A 30 -34.29 13.44 -5.79
N ALA A 31 -34.99 14.53 -6.13
CA ALA A 31 -35.92 14.61 -7.23
C ALA A 31 -35.19 14.38 -8.56
N ALA A 32 -35.46 13.24 -9.19
CA ALA A 32 -35.11 13.01 -10.59
C ALA A 32 -35.98 13.93 -11.45
N ALA A 33 -35.34 14.88 -12.13
CA ALA A 33 -35.97 15.70 -13.16
C ALA A 33 -36.44 14.78 -14.31
N LEU A 34 -37.72 14.46 -14.29
CA LEU A 34 -38.45 13.80 -15.37
C LEU A 34 -38.52 14.74 -16.57
N ASN A 35 -38.07 14.26 -17.74
CA ASN A 35 -38.47 14.83 -19.03
C ASN A 35 -40.02 14.87 -19.09
N PRO A 36 -40.64 16.02 -19.36
CA PRO A 36 -42.09 16.18 -19.25
C PRO A 36 -42.84 15.76 -20.52
N ASP A 37 -42.53 14.60 -21.13
CA ASP A 37 -43.23 14.19 -22.37
C ASP A 37 -43.32 12.68 -22.65
N VAL A 38 -43.29 11.83 -21.63
CA VAL A 38 -43.68 10.42 -21.79
C VAL A 38 -44.96 10.15 -21.00
N PRO A 39 -46.13 9.99 -21.66
CA PRO A 39 -47.36 9.66 -20.97
C PRO A 39 -47.32 8.22 -20.43
N PRO A 40 -47.91 7.95 -19.25
CA PRO A 40 -47.92 6.62 -18.66
C PRO A 40 -48.78 5.64 -19.49
N PRO A 41 -48.34 4.37 -19.64
CA PRO A 41 -49.13 3.37 -20.33
C PRO A 41 -50.28 2.90 -19.43
N GLY A 42 -51.52 3.17 -19.85
CA GLY A 42 -52.71 2.53 -19.27
C GLY A 42 -53.65 3.48 -18.51
N ALA A 43 -54.31 4.37 -19.24
CA ALA A 43 -55.60 4.93 -18.84
C ALA A 43 -56.41 5.24 -20.10
N PHE A 44 -57.09 4.23 -20.64
CA PHE A 44 -58.08 4.44 -21.69
C PHE A 44 -59.31 5.12 -21.06
N SER A 45 -59.32 6.45 -21.08
CA SER A 45 -60.54 7.25 -20.92
C SER A 45 -61.45 6.95 -22.12
N ASN A 46 -62.30 5.94 -21.97
CA ASN A 46 -63.39 5.66 -22.90
C ASN A 46 -64.59 6.53 -22.54
N SER A 47 -64.54 7.82 -22.88
CA SER A 47 -65.73 8.67 -22.80
C SER A 47 -65.70 9.78 -23.86
N ASN A 48 -65.56 9.39 -25.13
CA ASN A 48 -66.12 10.11 -26.28
C ASN A 48 -65.90 9.36 -27.60
N LEU A 49 -66.15 8.05 -27.59
CA LEU A 49 -66.50 7.41 -28.86
C LEU A 49 -67.96 7.77 -29.13
N PRO A 50 -68.30 8.30 -30.32
CA PRO A 50 -69.68 8.52 -30.68
C PRO A 50 -70.41 7.19 -30.50
N VAL A 51 -71.52 7.21 -29.75
CA VAL A 51 -72.42 6.06 -29.59
C VAL A 51 -72.67 5.51 -30.98
N ASN A 52 -72.14 4.31 -31.23
CA ASN A 52 -72.33 3.58 -32.46
C ASN A 52 -73.78 3.10 -32.46
N THR A 53 -74.70 4.02 -32.77
CA THR A 53 -76.01 3.65 -33.29
C THR A 53 -75.73 2.70 -34.43
N PRO A 54 -76.29 1.47 -34.45
CA PRO A 54 -76.18 0.64 -35.61
C PRO A 54 -76.96 1.33 -36.73
N MET A 55 -76.32 2.26 -37.42
CA MET A 55 -76.68 2.60 -38.79
C MET A 55 -76.80 1.26 -39.48
N LEU A 56 -78.02 0.94 -39.93
CA LEU A 56 -78.29 -0.19 -40.81
C LEU A 56 -77.05 -0.35 -41.70
N ARG A 57 -76.35 -1.49 -41.60
CA ARG A 57 -75.40 -1.85 -42.66
C ARG A 57 -76.26 -2.01 -43.88
N HIS A 58 -76.44 -0.94 -44.63
CA HIS A 58 -77.05 -0.99 -45.94
C HIS A 58 -76.21 -2.02 -46.68
N HIS A 59 -76.78 -3.20 -46.90
CA HIS A 59 -76.20 -4.17 -47.79
C HIS A 59 -76.31 -3.51 -49.14
N LEU A 60 -75.27 -2.75 -49.50
CA LEU A 60 -75.23 -2.12 -50.80
C LEU A 60 -75.54 -3.21 -51.82
N SER A 61 -76.51 -2.93 -52.67
CA SER A 61 -76.86 -3.82 -53.77
C SER A 61 -75.56 -4.20 -54.51
N PRO A 62 -75.44 -5.42 -55.07
CA PRO A 62 -74.31 -5.76 -55.94
C PRO A 62 -73.96 -4.62 -56.92
N ASP A 63 -74.98 -3.98 -57.48
CA ASP A 63 -74.87 -2.82 -58.38
C ASP A 63 -74.30 -1.55 -57.72
N GLU A 64 -74.62 -1.29 -56.45
CA GLU A 64 -74.10 -0.14 -55.70
C GLU A 64 -72.63 -0.34 -55.29
N LYS A 65 -72.26 -1.57 -54.95
CA LYS A 65 -70.85 -1.94 -54.71
C LYS A 65 -70.03 -1.83 -55.98
N GLU A 66 -70.59 -2.28 -57.09
CA GLU A 66 -69.98 -2.12 -58.42
C GLU A 66 -69.84 -0.64 -58.78
N ALA A 67 -70.86 0.19 -58.53
CA ALA A 67 -70.78 1.63 -58.78
C ALA A 67 -69.70 2.32 -57.94
N ILE A 68 -69.53 1.95 -56.67
CA ILE A 68 -68.45 2.47 -55.81
C ILE A 68 -67.08 2.02 -56.30
N ASP A 69 -66.92 0.74 -56.66
CA ASP A 69 -65.66 0.22 -57.18
C ASP A 69 -65.29 0.87 -58.52
N VAL A 70 -66.28 1.12 -59.38
CA VAL A 70 -66.11 1.87 -60.64
C VAL A 70 -65.71 3.31 -60.37
N ASN A 71 -66.34 4.00 -59.40
CA ASN A 71 -65.99 5.37 -59.04
C ASN A 71 -64.59 5.45 -58.42
N ARG A 72 -64.22 4.53 -57.52
CA ARG A 72 -62.87 4.43 -56.96
C ARG A 72 -61.81 4.23 -58.05
N ARG A 73 -62.08 3.37 -59.04
CA ARG A 73 -61.20 3.18 -60.20
C ARG A 73 -61.09 4.45 -61.04
N ARG A 74 -62.21 5.14 -61.28
CA ARG A 74 -62.23 6.43 -62.02
C ARG A 74 -61.45 7.52 -61.30
N GLU A 75 -61.59 7.64 -59.98
CA GLU A 75 -60.87 8.60 -59.15
C GLU A 75 -59.36 8.32 -59.16
N TYR A 76 -58.96 7.06 -58.94
CA TYR A 76 -57.56 6.65 -59.01
C TYR A 76 -56.96 6.90 -60.40
N GLU A 77 -57.70 6.55 -61.47
CA GLU A 77 -57.28 6.85 -62.83
C GLU A 77 -57.19 8.35 -63.10
N ALA A 78 -58.09 9.17 -62.56
CA ALA A 78 -58.04 10.63 -62.70
C ALA A 78 -56.80 11.22 -62.01
N GLU A 79 -56.47 10.77 -60.80
CA GLU A 79 -55.25 11.16 -60.08
C GLU A 79 -53.97 10.68 -60.76
N ARG A 80 -54.02 9.48 -61.35
CA ARG A 80 -52.90 8.93 -62.12
C ARG A 80 -52.70 9.69 -63.44
N LYS A 81 -53.77 10.01 -64.16
CA LYS A 81 -53.72 10.80 -65.39
C LYS A 81 -53.12 12.18 -65.15
N LYS A 82 -53.50 12.86 -64.06
CA LYS A 82 -52.90 14.15 -63.64
C LYS A 82 -51.37 14.07 -63.51
N ARG A 83 -50.82 12.96 -63.00
CA ARG A 83 -49.38 12.76 -62.83
C ARG A 83 -48.65 12.36 -64.12
N ILE A 84 -49.30 11.56 -64.97
CA ILE A 84 -48.68 11.01 -66.19
C ILE A 84 -48.68 12.03 -67.33
N PHE A 85 -49.73 12.83 -67.46
CA PHE A 85 -49.88 13.80 -68.54
C PHE A 85 -49.22 15.14 -68.25
N ASP A 86 -48.81 15.42 -67.01
CA ASP A 86 -47.97 16.57 -66.69
C ASP A 86 -46.48 16.20 -66.92
N PRO A 87 -45.81 16.75 -67.95
CA PRO A 87 -44.43 16.43 -68.26
C PRO A 87 -43.46 16.84 -67.14
N LYS A 88 -43.79 17.85 -66.32
CA LYS A 88 -42.94 18.36 -65.23
C LYS A 88 -42.96 17.43 -64.03
N ILE A 89 -44.15 16.93 -63.65
CA ILE A 89 -44.30 15.92 -62.60
C ILE A 89 -43.69 14.59 -63.06
N ARG A 90 -43.88 14.21 -64.33
CA ARG A 90 -43.33 12.96 -64.88
C ARG A 90 -41.80 12.93 -64.95
N THR A 91 -41.17 14.07 -65.26
CA THR A 91 -39.72 14.15 -65.48
C THR A 91 -38.95 14.43 -64.18
N ILE A 92 -39.52 15.21 -63.25
CA ILE A 92 -38.83 15.64 -62.02
C ILE A 92 -39.54 15.11 -60.78
N GLY A 93 -40.84 15.39 -60.63
CA GLY A 93 -41.72 14.79 -59.61
C GLY A 93 -41.12 14.61 -58.22
N ILE A 94 -40.75 15.69 -57.53
CA ILE A 94 -40.13 15.64 -56.19
C ILE A 94 -41.13 16.08 -55.13
N ASP A 95 -41.31 15.26 -54.09
CA ASP A 95 -42.01 15.63 -52.86
C ASP A 95 -41.09 16.45 -51.96
N LYS A 96 -41.12 17.78 -52.15
CA LYS A 96 -40.26 18.71 -51.40
C LYS A 96 -40.57 18.68 -49.90
N GLU A 97 -41.83 18.60 -49.52
CA GLU A 97 -42.25 18.61 -48.11
C GLU A 97 -41.78 17.36 -47.37
N ALA A 98 -41.78 16.20 -48.02
CA ALA A 98 -41.19 14.99 -47.44
C ALA A 98 -39.66 15.09 -47.32
N LEU A 99 -38.97 15.64 -48.32
CA LEU A 99 -37.51 15.82 -48.26
C LEU A 99 -37.10 16.84 -47.20
N ASP A 100 -37.81 17.95 -47.07
CA ASP A 100 -37.55 18.97 -46.05
C ASP A 100 -37.74 18.40 -44.64
N ARG A 101 -38.76 17.56 -44.43
CA ARG A 101 -38.94 16.80 -43.17
C ARG A 101 -37.78 15.85 -42.89
N GLN A 102 -37.31 15.10 -43.89
CA GLN A 102 -36.16 14.19 -43.72
C GLN A 102 -34.87 14.95 -43.39
N VAL A 103 -34.64 16.11 -44.01
CA VAL A 103 -33.48 16.96 -43.72
C VAL A 103 -33.56 17.48 -42.28
N ALA A 104 -34.73 17.98 -41.85
CA ALA A 104 -34.94 18.45 -40.49
C ALA A 104 -34.73 17.34 -39.45
N GLU A 105 -35.26 16.14 -39.69
CA GLU A 105 -35.05 14.98 -38.82
C GLU A 105 -33.57 14.61 -38.72
N LYS A 106 -32.85 14.57 -39.84
CA LYS A 106 -31.43 14.26 -39.88
C LYS A 106 -30.59 15.31 -39.13
N GLN A 107 -30.95 16.58 -39.26
CA GLN A 107 -30.32 17.68 -38.54
C GLN A 107 -30.53 17.55 -37.03
N ALA A 108 -31.79 17.32 -36.60
CA ALA A 108 -32.14 17.14 -35.19
C ALA A 108 -31.43 15.93 -34.57
N ARG A 109 -31.33 14.82 -35.32
CA ARG A 109 -30.57 13.64 -34.86
C ARG A 109 -29.08 13.95 -34.68
N LYS A 110 -28.48 14.67 -35.63
CA LYS A 110 -27.07 15.05 -35.55
C LYS A 110 -26.79 16.01 -34.39
N GLU A 111 -27.72 16.91 -34.09
CA GLU A 111 -27.61 17.82 -32.94
C GLU A 111 -27.70 17.06 -31.62
N LYS A 112 -28.64 16.11 -31.48
CA LYS A 112 -28.73 15.23 -30.31
C LYS A 112 -27.45 14.43 -30.09
N GLU A 113 -26.93 13.79 -31.14
CA GLU A 113 -25.69 13.01 -31.08
C GLU A 113 -24.50 13.88 -30.65
N ARG A 114 -24.40 15.10 -31.19
CA ARG A 114 -23.35 16.06 -30.80
C ARG A 114 -23.48 16.49 -29.33
N ASP A 115 -24.68 16.69 -28.84
CA ASP A 115 -24.91 17.10 -27.46
C ASP A 115 -24.65 15.94 -26.47
N GLU A 116 -24.98 14.71 -26.86
CA GLU A 116 -24.58 13.48 -26.15
C GLU A 116 -23.05 13.32 -26.10
N GLU A 117 -22.37 13.47 -27.24
CA GLU A 117 -20.90 13.41 -27.30
C GLU A 117 -20.24 14.45 -26.40
N ARG A 118 -20.77 15.68 -26.36
CA ARG A 118 -20.31 16.74 -25.45
C ARG A 118 -20.51 16.36 -23.99
N LEU A 119 -21.64 15.77 -23.64
CA LEU A 119 -21.92 15.31 -22.28
C LEU A 119 -20.91 14.22 -21.87
N TYR A 120 -20.68 13.23 -22.73
CA TYR A 120 -19.71 12.16 -22.45
C TYR A 120 -18.28 12.67 -22.35
N ALA A 121 -17.89 13.64 -23.19
CA ALA A 121 -16.59 14.29 -23.10
C ALA A 121 -16.41 15.00 -21.74
N GLN A 122 -17.42 15.75 -21.29
CA GLN A 122 -17.39 16.41 -19.98
C GLN A 122 -17.31 15.41 -18.82
N GLN A 123 -18.09 14.33 -18.87
CA GLN A 123 -18.04 13.26 -17.86
C GLN A 123 -16.66 12.60 -17.83
N THR A 124 -16.07 12.33 -18.98
CA THR A 124 -14.73 11.73 -19.09
C THR A 124 -13.68 12.63 -18.42
N LEU A 125 -13.72 13.95 -18.70
CA LEU A 125 -12.81 14.91 -18.07
C LEU A 125 -13.00 14.97 -16.55
N TYR A 126 -14.24 14.91 -16.08
CA TYR A 126 -14.54 14.87 -14.65
C TYR A 126 -13.95 13.63 -13.96
N TYR A 127 -14.19 12.45 -14.53
CA TYR A 127 -13.67 11.20 -13.95
C TYR A 127 -12.14 11.13 -14.01
N ASP A 128 -11.51 11.60 -15.09
CA ASP A 128 -10.06 11.70 -15.18
C ASP A 128 -9.47 12.60 -14.08
N ALA A 129 -10.10 13.76 -13.81
CA ALA A 129 -9.69 14.64 -12.71
C ALA A 129 -9.83 13.98 -11.33
N VAL A 130 -10.92 13.23 -11.10
CA VAL A 130 -11.16 12.48 -9.86
C VAL A 130 -10.11 11.38 -9.68
N LEU A 131 -9.84 10.58 -10.73
CA LEU A 131 -8.84 9.52 -10.71
C LEU A 131 -7.44 10.06 -10.45
N LYS A 132 -7.07 11.17 -11.09
CA LYS A 132 -5.79 11.86 -10.85
C LYS A 132 -5.64 12.29 -9.39
N ARG A 133 -6.70 12.85 -8.79
CA ARG A 133 -6.69 13.24 -7.37
C ARG A 133 -6.50 12.03 -6.46
N GLN A 134 -7.23 10.94 -6.71
CA GLN A 134 -7.11 9.71 -5.94
C GLN A 134 -5.71 9.09 -6.03
N GLU A 135 -5.10 9.11 -7.21
CA GLU A 135 -3.74 8.60 -7.42
C GLU A 135 -2.69 9.45 -6.67
N ILE A 136 -2.85 10.77 -6.64
CA ILE A 136 -1.98 11.67 -5.86
C ILE A 136 -2.10 11.37 -4.36
N GLU A 137 -3.32 11.25 -3.83
CA GLU A 137 -3.55 10.94 -2.41
C GLU A 137 -3.01 9.55 -2.05
N LYS A 138 -3.24 8.54 -2.90
CA LYS A 138 -2.66 7.20 -2.72
C LYS A 138 -1.14 7.24 -2.65
N ARG A 139 -0.50 8.01 -3.55
CA ARG A 139 0.97 8.15 -3.56
C ARG A 139 1.48 8.86 -2.31
N ARG A 140 0.77 9.89 -1.86
CA ARG A 140 1.07 10.61 -0.62
C ARG A 140 1.00 9.68 0.59
N LEU A 141 -0.10 8.92 0.72
CA LEU A 141 -0.28 7.96 1.81
C LEU A 141 0.78 6.86 1.79
N LYS A 142 1.09 6.30 0.61
CA LYS A 142 2.15 5.30 0.46
C LYS A 142 3.49 5.85 0.96
N ARG A 143 3.84 7.07 0.53
CA ARG A 143 5.07 7.73 0.97
C ARG A 143 5.09 7.96 2.47
N GLN A 144 3.97 8.43 3.05
CA GLN A 144 3.86 8.64 4.49
C GLN A 144 4.08 7.35 5.27
N VAL A 145 3.44 6.24 4.87
CA VAL A 145 3.63 4.93 5.51
C VAL A 145 5.08 4.45 5.39
N GLU A 146 5.72 4.64 4.24
CA GLU A 146 7.14 4.31 4.07
C GLU A 146 8.05 5.18 4.96
N GLU A 147 7.77 6.46 5.08
CA GLU A 147 8.50 7.38 5.94
C GLU A 147 8.34 7.01 7.42
N GLU A 148 7.12 6.72 7.87
CA GLU A 148 6.80 6.26 9.22
C GLU A 148 7.46 4.91 9.55
N GLY A 149 7.43 3.95 8.62
CA GLY A 149 8.11 2.66 8.79
C GLY A 149 9.64 2.81 8.92
N LYS A 150 10.23 3.72 8.14
CA LYS A 150 11.66 4.03 8.22
C LYS A 150 12.01 4.77 9.51
N THR A 151 11.22 5.76 9.92
CA THR A 151 11.48 6.51 11.16
C THR A 151 11.36 5.59 12.36
N PHE A 152 10.38 4.70 12.39
CA PHE A 152 10.26 3.67 13.42
C PHE A 152 11.50 2.75 13.44
N SER A 153 11.92 2.24 12.28
CA SER A 153 13.10 1.37 12.18
C SER A 153 14.38 2.06 12.66
N LEU A 154 14.59 3.33 12.29
CA LEU A 154 15.76 4.11 12.70
C LEU A 154 15.75 4.50 14.18
N THR A 155 14.59 4.59 14.81
CA THR A 155 14.46 5.04 16.21
C THR A 155 14.38 3.90 17.20
N GLN A 156 13.71 2.80 16.84
CA GLN A 156 13.41 1.67 17.74
C GLN A 156 14.16 0.39 17.42
N LEU A 157 14.61 0.21 16.17
CA LEU A 157 15.28 -1.02 15.72
C LEU A 157 16.79 -0.82 15.56
N ARG A 158 17.37 0.17 16.26
CA ARG A 158 18.82 0.38 16.23
C ARG A 158 19.51 -0.84 16.83
N ARG A 159 20.65 -1.22 16.25
CA ARG A 159 21.46 -2.32 16.76
C ARG A 159 21.84 -2.14 18.23
N GLU A 160 22.14 -0.91 18.62
CA GLU A 160 22.53 -0.52 19.97
C GLU A 160 21.44 -0.75 21.02
N GLN A 161 20.16 -0.79 20.60
CA GLN A 161 19.01 -0.97 21.48
C GLN A 161 18.62 -2.44 21.66
N ARG A 162 19.31 -3.37 20.97
CA ARG A 162 19.05 -4.80 21.10
C ARG A 162 19.47 -5.31 22.47
N ARG A 163 18.75 -6.31 22.97
CA ARG A 163 19.01 -6.91 24.28
C ARG A 163 20.39 -7.58 24.34
N GLU A 164 20.84 -8.12 23.23
CA GLU A 164 22.10 -8.84 23.03
C GLU A 164 23.25 -7.94 22.53
N TYR A 165 23.05 -6.62 22.48
CA TYR A 165 24.05 -5.70 21.92
C TYR A 165 25.39 -5.75 22.68
N ASP A 166 25.35 -5.96 23.99
CA ASP A 166 26.52 -6.13 24.85
C ASP A 166 27.42 -7.31 24.43
N LEU A 167 26.81 -8.40 23.94
CA LEU A 167 27.54 -9.56 23.42
C LEU A 167 28.15 -9.28 22.05
N ASP A 168 27.42 -8.58 21.18
CA ASP A 168 27.76 -8.29 19.78
C ASP A 168 28.61 -7.01 19.61
N ASP A 169 28.90 -6.27 20.66
CA ASP A 169 29.66 -5.03 20.59
C ASP A 169 31.10 -5.30 20.15
N LYS A 170 31.49 -4.73 19.00
CA LYS A 170 32.85 -4.88 18.45
C LYS A 170 33.90 -4.23 19.35
N ASP A 171 33.51 -3.20 20.08
CA ASP A 171 34.40 -2.47 20.99
C ASP A 171 34.30 -2.98 22.43
N ARG A 172 33.61 -4.11 22.68
CA ARG A 172 33.46 -4.69 24.03
C ARG A 172 34.79 -4.85 24.76
N VAL A 173 35.82 -5.33 24.06
CA VAL A 173 37.17 -5.53 24.62
C VAL A 173 37.83 -4.20 25.00
N LYS A 174 37.59 -3.13 24.23
CA LYS A 174 38.16 -1.80 24.51
C LYS A 174 37.47 -1.12 25.70
N LYS A 175 36.18 -1.40 25.91
CA LYS A 175 35.37 -0.88 27.02
C LYS A 175 35.51 -1.70 28.29
N TYR A 176 36.10 -2.89 28.22
CA TYR A 176 36.27 -3.76 29.37
C TYR A 176 37.29 -3.14 30.34
N HIS A 177 36.89 -3.02 31.59
CA HIS A 177 37.75 -2.63 32.69
C HIS A 177 37.77 -3.76 33.71
N GLU A 178 38.97 -4.16 34.10
CA GLU A 178 39.15 -5.20 35.10
C GLU A 178 38.63 -4.68 36.46
N PRO A 179 37.71 -5.41 37.11
CA PRO A 179 37.19 -4.99 38.40
C PRO A 179 38.29 -5.00 39.48
N PRO A 180 38.15 -4.18 40.54
CA PRO A 180 39.10 -4.17 41.66
C PRO A 180 39.24 -5.55 42.30
N GLU A 181 40.46 -5.89 42.75
CA GLU A 181 40.77 -7.22 43.29
C GLU A 181 39.87 -7.62 44.48
N GLU A 182 39.37 -6.65 45.25
CA GLU A 182 38.44 -6.83 46.37
C GLU A 182 37.10 -7.47 45.99
N LYS A 183 36.71 -7.39 44.71
CA LYS A 183 35.47 -8.00 44.21
C LYS A 183 35.64 -9.48 43.87
N TYR A 184 36.87 -9.98 43.78
CA TYR A 184 37.15 -11.38 43.48
C TYR A 184 37.01 -12.22 44.75
N GLY A 185 35.92 -12.98 44.84
CA GLY A 185 35.78 -14.02 45.86
C GLY A 185 36.62 -15.26 45.55
N ALA A 186 36.77 -16.15 46.53
CA ALA A 186 37.55 -17.38 46.40
C ALA A 186 37.09 -18.30 45.25
N SER A 187 35.79 -18.27 44.90
CA SER A 187 35.21 -19.05 43.80
C SER A 187 35.64 -18.56 42.41
N SER A 188 36.10 -17.32 42.28
CA SER A 188 36.50 -16.73 41.00
C SER A 188 37.84 -17.25 40.49
N VAL A 189 38.67 -17.79 41.39
CA VAL A 189 40.04 -18.30 41.12
C VAL A 189 40.92 -17.26 40.42
N GLN A 190 40.60 -15.96 40.53
CA GLN A 190 41.40 -14.86 39.98
C GLN A 190 42.53 -14.44 40.93
N VAL A 191 42.28 -14.52 42.24
CA VAL A 191 43.26 -14.23 43.30
C VAL A 191 43.47 -15.49 44.12
N LEU A 192 44.72 -15.96 44.18
CA LEU A 192 45.08 -17.16 44.92
C LEU A 192 45.92 -16.76 46.14
N ALA A 193 45.47 -17.14 47.34
CA ALA A 193 46.18 -16.82 48.59
C ALA A 193 47.60 -17.41 48.67
N GLY A 194 47.89 -18.46 47.90
CA GLY A 194 49.23 -19.04 47.80
C GLY A 194 50.17 -18.29 46.85
N GLU A 195 49.66 -17.38 46.03
CA GLU A 195 50.48 -16.55 45.14
C GLU A 195 51.21 -15.48 45.95
N ASP A 196 52.52 -15.68 46.14
CA ASP A 196 53.36 -14.73 46.85
C ASP A 196 53.94 -13.65 45.92
N ARG A 197 53.17 -12.59 45.70
CA ARG A 197 53.61 -11.44 44.88
C ARG A 197 54.81 -10.69 45.49
N ALA A 198 54.99 -10.80 46.81
CA ALA A 198 56.09 -10.18 47.55
C ALA A 198 57.32 -11.10 47.70
N ALA A 199 57.38 -12.23 46.98
CA ALA A 199 58.47 -13.21 47.09
C ALA A 199 59.86 -12.58 46.87
N ALA A 200 59.97 -11.70 45.88
CA ALA A 200 61.22 -11.02 45.57
C ALA A 200 61.67 -10.10 46.72
N GLU A 201 60.75 -9.33 47.29
CA GLU A 201 61.03 -8.45 48.43
C GLU A 201 61.36 -9.24 49.68
N ARG A 202 60.60 -10.31 49.96
CA ARG A 202 60.87 -11.23 51.07
C ARG A 202 62.26 -11.84 50.94
N LYS A 203 62.63 -12.32 49.75
CA LYS A 203 63.95 -12.89 49.49
C LYS A 203 65.05 -11.86 49.70
N LYS A 204 64.84 -10.61 49.26
CA LYS A 204 65.78 -9.50 49.48
C LYS A 204 65.95 -9.20 50.98
N LEU A 205 64.86 -9.20 51.74
CA LEU A 205 64.88 -8.99 53.18
C LEU A 205 65.61 -10.14 53.90
N GLN A 206 65.33 -11.39 53.53
CA GLN A 206 66.03 -12.57 54.05
C GLN A 206 67.53 -12.52 53.76
N GLN A 207 67.92 -12.16 52.53
CA GLN A 207 69.32 -11.99 52.16
C GLN A 207 69.99 -10.88 52.98
N LYS A 208 69.29 -9.77 53.23
CA LYS A 208 69.78 -8.69 54.10
C LYS A 208 69.98 -9.18 55.54
N GLN A 209 69.00 -9.88 56.10
CA GLN A 209 69.08 -10.46 57.44
C GLN A 209 70.28 -11.41 57.57
N VAL A 210 70.47 -12.33 56.62
CA VAL A 210 71.61 -13.24 56.62
C VAL A 210 72.93 -12.48 56.53
N ARG A 211 73.00 -11.44 55.68
CA ARG A 211 74.19 -10.60 55.58
C ARG A 211 74.50 -9.89 56.89
N ASP A 212 73.50 -9.32 57.54
CA ASP A 212 73.65 -8.59 58.80
C ASP A 212 74.07 -9.54 59.93
N TRP A 213 73.49 -10.74 60.02
CA TRP A 213 73.90 -11.78 60.97
C TRP A 213 75.34 -12.24 60.76
N VAL A 214 75.73 -12.49 59.51
CA VAL A 214 77.12 -12.89 59.20
C VAL A 214 78.10 -11.77 59.55
N ALA A 215 77.74 -10.51 59.34
CA ALA A 215 78.56 -9.37 59.73
C ALA A 215 78.72 -9.28 61.26
N GLN A 216 77.63 -9.43 62.02
CA GLN A 216 77.66 -9.45 63.49
C GLN A 216 78.54 -10.59 64.02
N GLN A 217 78.35 -11.82 63.53
CA GLN A 217 79.16 -12.96 63.97
C GLN A 217 80.65 -12.81 63.66
N LYS A 218 81.00 -12.23 62.50
CA LYS A 218 82.41 -11.93 62.17
C LYS A 218 83.00 -10.93 63.13
N PHE A 219 82.26 -9.85 63.42
CA PHE A 219 82.69 -8.81 64.34
C PHE A 219 82.89 -9.36 65.76
N GLU A 220 81.95 -10.15 66.29
CA GLU A 220 82.07 -10.81 67.59
C GLU A 220 83.30 -11.74 67.64
N LYS A 221 83.50 -12.58 66.62
CA LYS A 221 84.67 -13.47 66.52
C LYS A 221 85.98 -12.71 66.44
N GLU A 222 86.02 -11.58 65.73
CA GLU A 222 87.20 -10.71 65.66
C GLU A 222 87.52 -10.06 67.01
N ILE A 223 86.50 -9.64 67.78
CA ILE A 223 86.69 -9.12 69.14
C ILE A 223 87.26 -10.20 70.06
N ILE A 224 86.65 -11.39 70.08
CA ILE A 224 87.11 -12.51 70.92
C ILE A 224 88.54 -12.89 70.56
N LYS A 225 88.84 -13.05 69.27
CA LYS A 225 90.20 -13.38 68.80
C LYS A 225 91.23 -12.32 69.17
N LYS A 226 90.87 -11.02 69.13
CA LYS A 226 91.77 -9.96 69.57
C LYS A 226 92.03 -10.03 71.06
N ALA A 227 90.98 -10.26 71.87
CA ALA A 227 91.12 -10.43 73.31
C ALA A 227 92.04 -11.63 73.64
N GLU A 228 91.84 -12.78 73.00
CA GLU A 228 92.72 -13.96 73.15
C GLU A 228 94.17 -13.64 72.76
N GLN A 229 94.39 -12.93 71.65
CA GLN A 229 95.75 -12.54 71.22
C GLN A 229 96.42 -11.55 72.18
N ASP A 230 95.65 -10.65 72.78
CA ASP A 230 96.18 -9.69 73.74
C ASP A 230 96.48 -10.39 75.07
N GLU A 231 95.63 -11.33 75.53
CA GLU A 231 95.91 -12.22 76.67
C GLU A 231 97.16 -13.08 76.45
N ASP A 232 97.32 -13.69 75.27
CA ASP A 232 98.51 -14.49 74.91
C ASP A 232 99.79 -13.64 74.92
N LYS A 233 99.73 -12.40 74.41
CA LYS A 233 100.86 -11.45 74.45
C LYS A 233 101.20 -11.05 75.89
N GLU A 234 100.19 -10.76 76.71
CA GLU A 234 100.37 -10.43 78.12
C GLU A 234 101.00 -11.61 78.89
N TRP A 235 100.53 -12.83 78.65
CA TRP A 235 101.11 -14.04 79.24
C TRP A 235 102.56 -14.26 78.77
N GLY A 236 102.84 -14.11 77.48
CA GLY A 236 104.19 -14.22 76.93
C GLY A 236 105.17 -13.17 77.49
N SER A 237 104.71 -11.92 77.64
CA SER A 237 105.50 -10.83 78.26
C SER A 237 105.72 -11.03 79.76
N ARG A 238 104.91 -11.86 80.43
CA ARG A 238 105.03 -12.17 81.87
C ARG A 238 105.94 -13.38 82.15
N MET A 239 106.25 -14.17 81.12
CA MET A 239 107.09 -15.37 81.18
C MET A 239 108.52 -15.16 80.66
N THR A 240 108.86 -13.96 80.18
CA THR A 240 110.21 -13.53 79.76
C THR A 240 110.79 -12.54 80.74
#